data_AF-A0A965RM74-F1
#
_entry.id   AF-A0A965RM74-F1
#
_cell.length_a   1.000
_cell.length_b   1.000
_cell.length_c   1.000
_cell.angle_alpha   90.00
_cell.angle_beta   90.00
_cell.angle_gamma   90.00
#
_symmetry.space_group_name_H-M   'P 1'
#
loop_
_entity.id
_entity.type
_entity.pdbx_description
1 polymer ?
#
loop_
_entity_poly.entity_id
_entity_poly.type
_entity_poly.pdbx_seq_one_letter_code
_entity_poly.pdbx_strand_id
1 'polypeptide(L)'
;PPRNYFSPENAAKIDGLRYWIKKLHLDGCLTDLEHSLLLHDLIMGANDIANIAGTYGHYLSKLIPRAKQPIKLHTSALLILDDKKAHHEAKCGRAEDLAAGIKCDLCYIDPPYMKRQYAANYHLLETLAREDEPDAIGISGLRQWRDQYSNFCTKTRIRDSFRIIFNDMKTNDFLISYSEDGLLKLHELEVLMEEFGKVVTHKLTHKRFKSNESKLAPDITEYLIHLRRR
;
A
#
# COMPACT_ATOMS: atom_id res chain seq x y z
N PRO A 1 15.50 -23.81 5.10
CA PRO A 1 16.48 -22.99 4.34
C PRO A 1 16.22 -21.51 4.62
N PRO A 2 17.24 -20.64 4.61
CA PRO A 2 17.04 -19.21 4.81
C PRO A 2 16.13 -18.63 3.70
N ARG A 3 15.24 -17.72 4.09
CA ARG A 3 14.42 -16.96 3.15
C ARG A 3 15.25 -15.76 2.71
N ASN A 4 15.75 -15.80 1.49
CA ASN A 4 16.72 -14.83 0.98
C ASN A 4 16.06 -13.47 0.67
N TYR A 5 15.27 -12.89 1.57
CA TYR A 5 14.80 -11.50 1.44
C TYR A 5 15.96 -10.51 1.61
N PHE A 6 16.91 -10.85 2.47
CA PHE A 6 18.09 -10.05 2.79
C PHE A 6 19.33 -10.96 2.93
N SER A 7 20.53 -10.38 2.87
CA SER A 7 21.73 -11.08 3.32
C SER A 7 21.67 -11.34 4.84
N PRO A 8 22.37 -12.35 5.37
CA PRO A 8 22.41 -12.61 6.81
C PRO A 8 22.82 -11.38 7.65
N GLU A 9 23.80 -10.62 7.17
CA GLU A 9 24.32 -9.42 7.82
C GLU A 9 23.27 -8.30 7.84
N ASN A 10 22.56 -8.10 6.73
CA ASN A 10 21.49 -7.11 6.66
C ASN A 10 20.27 -7.51 7.49
N ALA A 11 19.89 -8.80 7.49
CA ALA A 11 18.81 -9.30 8.32
C ALA A 11 19.10 -9.05 9.82
N ALA A 12 20.33 -9.36 10.27
CA ALA A 12 20.75 -9.11 11.65
C ALA A 12 20.73 -7.61 12.01
N LYS A 13 21.17 -6.74 11.09
CA LYS A 13 21.13 -5.29 11.29
C LYS A 13 19.70 -4.75 11.36
N ILE A 14 18.82 -5.17 10.45
CA ILE A 14 17.41 -4.77 10.45
C ILE A 14 16.75 -5.16 11.77
N ASP A 15 16.97 -6.39 12.23
CA ASP A 15 16.42 -6.89 13.49
C ASP A 15 16.94 -6.11 14.70
N GLY A 16 18.25 -5.84 14.75
CA GLY A 16 18.86 -5.03 15.79
C GLY A 16 18.38 -3.58 15.80
N LEU A 17 18.23 -2.95 14.62
CA LEU A 17 17.69 -1.60 14.49
C LEU A 17 16.24 -1.53 14.98
N ARG A 18 15.39 -2.47 14.55
CA ARG A 18 14.00 -2.58 15.02
C ARG A 18 13.92 -2.70 16.53
N TYR A 19 14.74 -3.60 17.11
CA TYR A 19 14.81 -3.78 18.56
C TYR A 19 15.15 -2.49 19.30
N TRP A 20 16.18 -1.76 18.84
CA TRP A 20 16.62 -0.53 19.51
C TRP A 20 15.64 0.62 19.34
N ILE A 21 15.02 0.78 18.18
CA ILE A 21 13.96 1.79 17.95
C ILE A 21 12.82 1.57 18.94
N LYS A 22 12.29 0.33 19.00
CA LYS A 22 11.23 -0.04 19.94
C LYS A 22 11.63 0.20 21.39
N LYS A 23 12.84 -0.22 21.77
CA LYS A 23 13.33 -0.10 23.15
C LYS A 23 13.46 1.36 23.58
N LEU A 24 14.10 2.20 22.76
CA LEU A 24 14.27 3.62 23.06
C LEU A 24 12.93 4.35 23.19
N HIS A 25 11.92 3.96 22.41
CA HIS A 25 10.59 4.49 22.54
C HIS A 25 9.91 4.06 23.85
N LEU A 26 9.96 2.77 24.21
CA LEU A 26 9.42 2.25 25.46
C LEU A 26 10.11 2.84 26.71
N ASP A 27 11.41 3.13 26.62
CA ASP A 27 12.20 3.76 27.67
C ASP A 27 11.95 5.29 27.76
N GLY A 28 11.10 5.85 26.91
CA GLY A 28 10.75 7.27 26.89
C GLY A 28 11.85 8.18 26.30
N CYS A 29 12.84 7.61 25.60
CA CYS A 29 13.91 8.36 24.94
C CYS A 29 13.52 8.91 23.57
N LEU A 30 12.40 8.46 23.00
CA LEU A 30 11.85 8.92 21.72
C LEU A 30 10.40 9.35 21.89
N THR A 31 10.05 10.51 21.33
CA THR A 31 8.65 10.89 21.12
C THR A 31 7.99 9.98 20.06
N ASP A 32 6.65 9.95 20.03
CA ASP A 32 5.90 9.20 19.01
C ASP A 32 6.29 9.60 17.58
N LEU A 33 6.58 10.89 17.37
CA LEU A 33 6.99 11.41 16.07
C LEU A 33 8.39 10.93 15.68
N GLU A 34 9.35 11.01 16.60
CA GLU A 34 10.72 10.52 16.36
C GLU A 34 10.74 9.01 16.15
N HIS A 35 9.97 8.26 16.94
CA HIS A 35 9.78 6.83 16.77
C HIS A 35 9.23 6.49 15.37
N SER A 36 8.14 7.16 14.96
CA SER A 36 7.56 6.98 13.63
C SER A 36 8.54 7.33 12.50
N LEU A 37 9.36 8.37 12.68
CA LEU A 37 10.35 8.79 11.68
C LEU A 37 11.48 7.78 11.53
N LEU A 38 12.02 7.29 12.66
CA LEU A 38 13.08 6.28 12.65
C LEU A 38 12.58 4.95 12.06
N LEU A 39 11.33 4.58 12.37
CA LEU A 39 10.71 3.38 11.82
C LEU A 39 10.48 3.50 10.31
N HIS A 40 10.06 4.69 9.85
CA HIS A 40 9.98 5.01 8.42
C HIS A 40 11.34 4.86 7.74
N ASP A 41 12.40 5.49 8.27
CA ASP A 41 13.75 5.41 7.69
C ASP A 41 14.27 3.96 7.64
N LEU A 42 13.97 3.14 8.65
CA LEU A 42 14.27 1.70 8.66
C LEU A 42 13.53 0.95 7.54
N ILE A 43 12.23 1.18 7.39
CA ILE A 43 11.41 0.56 6.35
C ILE A 43 11.94 0.91 4.95
N MET A 44 12.29 2.18 4.74
CA MET A 44 12.86 2.65 3.47
C MET A 44 14.22 2.01 3.19
N GLY A 45 15.14 2.04 4.17
CA GLY A 45 16.47 1.44 4.04
C GLY A 45 16.40 -0.08 3.82
N ALA A 46 15.48 -0.78 4.50
CA ALA A 46 15.26 -2.21 4.27
C ALA A 46 14.76 -2.49 2.85
N ASN A 47 13.87 -1.65 2.32
CA ASN A 47 13.34 -1.80 0.98
C ASN A 47 14.39 -1.62 -0.11
N ASP A 48 15.34 -0.71 0.07
CA ASP A 48 16.42 -0.46 -0.88
C ASP A 48 17.33 -1.68 -1.10
N ILE A 49 17.53 -2.48 -0.05
CA ILE A 49 18.37 -3.69 -0.09
C ILE A 49 17.56 -4.99 -0.16
N ALA A 50 16.26 -4.93 -0.46
CA ALA A 50 15.42 -6.12 -0.57
C ALA A 50 15.70 -6.95 -1.82
N ASN A 51 15.85 -8.26 -1.63
CA ASN A 51 16.06 -9.25 -2.69
C ASN A 51 14.74 -9.77 -3.28
N ILE A 52 13.96 -8.84 -3.83
CA ILE A 52 12.62 -9.06 -4.39
C ILE A 52 12.52 -8.54 -5.83
N ALA A 53 11.56 -9.05 -6.60
CA ALA A 53 11.27 -8.56 -7.96
C ALA A 53 10.26 -7.39 -8.00
N GLY A 54 9.69 -7.01 -6.85
CA GLY A 54 8.80 -5.85 -6.73
C GLY A 54 7.97 -5.83 -5.44
N THR A 55 7.55 -6.99 -4.94
CA THR A 55 6.84 -7.12 -3.66
C THR A 55 7.47 -8.19 -2.79
N TYR A 56 7.20 -8.20 -1.50
CA TYR A 56 7.66 -9.18 -0.52
C TYR A 56 6.87 -10.50 -0.56
N GLY A 57 5.87 -10.63 -1.43
CA GLY A 57 5.14 -11.90 -1.56
C GLY A 57 6.06 -13.08 -1.93
N HIS A 58 7.21 -12.82 -2.57
CA HIS A 58 8.25 -13.79 -2.86
C HIS A 58 9.64 -13.15 -2.81
N TYR A 59 10.67 -13.96 -2.62
CA TYR A 59 12.09 -13.56 -2.69
C TYR A 59 12.81 -14.24 -3.85
N LEU A 60 13.89 -13.63 -4.34
CA LEU A 60 14.74 -14.23 -5.37
C LEU A 60 15.63 -15.32 -4.76
N SER A 61 15.82 -16.43 -5.46
CA SER A 61 16.61 -17.56 -4.95
C SER A 61 18.08 -17.20 -4.70
N LYS A 62 18.64 -16.31 -5.53
CA LYS A 62 19.99 -15.77 -5.38
C LYS A 62 19.92 -14.30 -4.99
N LEU A 63 20.81 -13.88 -4.08
CA LEU A 63 20.94 -12.47 -3.71
C LEU A 63 21.44 -11.66 -4.91
N ILE A 64 20.64 -10.68 -5.32
CA ILE A 64 21.01 -9.68 -6.33
C ILE A 64 22.06 -8.70 -5.79
N PRO A 65 22.85 -8.02 -6.64
CA PRO A 65 23.93 -7.13 -6.20
C PRO A 65 23.52 -6.09 -5.16
N ARG A 66 22.34 -5.45 -5.32
CA ARG A 66 21.84 -4.47 -4.35
C ARG A 66 21.58 -5.07 -2.96
N ALA A 67 21.10 -6.31 -2.89
CA ALA A 67 20.76 -6.97 -1.63
C ALA A 67 21.98 -7.44 -0.82
N LYS A 68 23.16 -7.39 -1.44
CA LYS A 68 24.46 -7.65 -0.80
C LYS A 68 25.10 -6.38 -0.25
N GLN A 69 24.61 -5.20 -0.64
CA GLN A 69 25.11 -3.95 -0.10
C GLN A 69 24.64 -3.81 1.36
N PRO A 70 25.47 -3.27 2.27
CA PRO A 70 25.03 -2.96 3.62
C PRO A 70 23.83 -2.01 3.60
N ILE A 71 22.84 -2.25 4.46
CA ILE A 71 21.76 -1.30 4.69
C ILE A 71 22.33 0.08 5.07
N LYS A 72 21.76 1.13 4.47
CA LYS A 72 22.04 2.52 4.80
C LYS A 72 20.71 3.19 5.14
N LEU A 73 20.71 3.96 6.23
CA LEU A 73 19.58 4.80 6.60
C LEU A 73 19.86 6.21 6.09
N HIS A 74 18.82 6.84 5.55
CA HIS A 74 18.87 8.20 5.06
C HIS A 74 17.86 9.01 5.86
N THR A 75 18.30 10.17 6.36
CA THR A 75 17.40 11.08 7.06
C THR A 75 16.33 11.59 6.09
N SER A 76 15.07 11.34 6.42
CA SER A 76 13.95 11.86 5.64
C SER A 76 13.94 13.39 5.61
N ALA A 77 13.79 13.95 4.41
CA ALA A 77 13.57 15.39 4.25
C ALA A 77 12.14 15.72 4.65
N LEU A 78 11.96 16.30 5.83
CA LEU A 78 10.65 16.75 6.27
C LEU A 78 10.21 17.96 5.44
N LEU A 79 9.15 17.79 4.67
CA LEU A 79 8.42 18.90 4.06
C LEU A 79 7.56 19.56 5.15
N ILE A 80 8.21 20.34 6.02
CA ILE A 80 7.49 21.19 6.97
C ILE A 80 6.96 22.39 6.19
N LEU A 81 5.74 22.27 5.68
CA LEU A 81 5.01 23.43 5.16
C LEU A 81 4.66 24.30 6.37
N ASP A 82 5.22 25.50 6.44
CA ASP A 82 4.91 26.50 7.49
C ASP A 82 3.50 27.11 7.32
N ASP A 83 2.65 26.46 6.52
CA ASP A 83 1.26 26.83 6.35
C ASP A 83 0.44 26.28 7.51
N LYS A 84 0.47 27.03 8.63
CA LYS A 84 -0.32 26.79 9.85
C LYS A 84 -1.83 26.69 9.61
N LYS A 85 -2.31 26.88 8.38
CA LYS A 85 -3.73 26.77 7.99
C LYS A 85 -4.11 25.41 7.40
N ALA A 86 -3.13 24.61 6.96
CA ALA A 86 -3.42 23.29 6.42
C ALA A 86 -3.60 22.28 7.56
N HIS A 87 -4.81 21.75 7.71
CA HIS A 87 -5.10 20.68 8.65
C HIS A 87 -4.97 19.32 7.94
N HIS A 88 -4.05 18.48 8.41
CA HIS A 88 -3.85 17.13 7.91
C HIS A 88 -4.29 16.12 8.96
N GLU A 89 -5.06 15.11 8.54
CA GLU A 89 -5.48 14.00 9.39
C GLU A 89 -5.20 12.69 8.66
N ALA A 90 -4.61 11.72 9.38
CA ALA A 90 -4.39 10.37 8.89
C ALA A 90 -5.21 9.39 9.74
N LYS A 91 -5.91 8.45 9.08
CA LYS A 91 -6.72 7.41 9.74
C LYS A 91 -6.29 6.05 9.24
N CYS A 92 -6.19 5.09 10.15
CA CYS A 92 -5.96 3.69 9.83
C CYS A 92 -7.25 2.91 10.06
N GLY A 93 -7.71 2.18 9.04
CA GLY A 93 -8.94 1.41 9.08
C GLY A 93 -9.38 1.02 7.67
N ARG A 94 -10.45 0.23 7.59
CA ARG A 94 -11.05 -0.08 6.28
C ARG A 94 -11.72 1.17 5.75
N ALA A 95 -11.52 1.47 4.46
CA ALA A 95 -12.11 2.64 3.84
C ALA A 95 -13.64 2.62 3.93
N GLU A 96 -14.23 1.42 3.83
CA GLU A 96 -15.66 1.17 4.02
C GLU A 96 -16.14 1.62 5.40
N ASP A 97 -15.38 1.32 6.47
CA ASP A 97 -15.76 1.63 7.84
C ASP A 97 -15.54 3.12 8.18
N LEU A 98 -14.54 3.75 7.56
CA LEU A 98 -14.19 5.15 7.79
C LEU A 98 -15.05 6.14 7.00
N ALA A 99 -15.66 5.71 5.90
CA ALA A 99 -16.37 6.56 4.94
C ALA A 99 -17.41 7.48 5.60
N ALA A 100 -18.26 6.95 6.48
CA ALA A 100 -19.33 7.69 7.16
C ALA A 100 -18.83 8.89 8.00
N GLY A 101 -17.60 8.82 8.50
CA GLY A 101 -16.97 9.84 9.33
C GLY A 101 -16.26 10.94 8.54
N ILE A 102 -16.18 10.83 7.22
CA ILE A 102 -15.40 11.76 6.37
C ILE A 102 -16.36 12.71 5.63
N LYS A 103 -16.06 14.01 5.75
CA LYS A 103 -16.71 15.09 4.98
C LYS A 103 -15.64 15.89 4.26
N CYS A 104 -15.78 16.02 2.94
CA CYS A 104 -14.85 16.76 2.10
C CYS A 104 -15.54 17.27 0.84
N ASP A 105 -14.88 18.18 0.13
CA ASP A 105 -15.35 18.69 -1.16
C ASP A 105 -15.06 17.70 -2.30
N LEU A 106 -14.00 16.90 -2.17
CA LEU A 106 -13.55 15.92 -3.16
C LEU A 106 -12.91 14.72 -2.45
N CYS A 107 -13.29 13.52 -2.87
CA CYS A 107 -12.65 12.27 -2.44
C CYS A 107 -11.91 11.62 -3.61
N TYR A 108 -10.61 11.40 -3.46
CA TYR A 108 -9.81 10.62 -4.40
C TYR A 108 -9.60 9.20 -3.85
N ILE A 109 -9.89 8.18 -4.66
CA ILE A 109 -9.81 6.76 -4.29
C ILE A 109 -8.90 6.04 -5.28
N ASP A 110 -7.85 5.42 -4.75
CA ASP A 110 -6.94 4.54 -5.49
C ASP A 110 -6.88 3.17 -4.80
N PRO A 111 -7.88 2.30 -5.04
CA PRO A 111 -8.01 1.04 -4.32
C PRO A 111 -7.13 -0.04 -4.95
N PRO A 112 -6.74 -1.09 -4.21
CA PRO A 112 -6.17 -2.27 -4.87
C PRO A 112 -7.21 -2.88 -5.80
N TYR A 113 -6.98 -2.79 -7.11
CA TYR A 113 -7.91 -3.28 -8.13
C TYR A 113 -7.57 -4.69 -8.65
N MET A 114 -6.52 -5.33 -8.11
CA MET A 114 -6.11 -6.69 -8.47
C MET A 114 -6.37 -7.69 -7.34
N LYS A 115 -6.35 -9.00 -7.66
CA LYS A 115 -6.53 -10.09 -6.66
C LYS A 115 -5.44 -10.17 -5.59
N ARG A 116 -4.35 -9.43 -5.76
CA ARG A 116 -3.17 -9.51 -4.90
C ARG A 116 -3.39 -8.68 -3.64
N GLN A 117 -3.44 -9.34 -2.49
CA GLN A 117 -3.61 -8.71 -1.19
C GLN A 117 -2.32 -8.01 -0.76
N TYR A 118 -2.40 -6.71 -0.45
CA TYR A 118 -1.23 -5.94 -0.01
C TYR A 118 -0.67 -6.44 1.31
N ALA A 119 -1.53 -6.81 2.27
CA ALA A 119 -1.10 -7.35 3.55
C ALA A 119 -0.22 -8.61 3.41
N ALA A 120 -0.46 -9.45 2.39
CA ALA A 120 0.40 -10.59 2.07
C ALA A 120 1.67 -10.15 1.29
N ASN A 121 1.54 -9.21 0.36
CA ASN A 121 2.65 -8.78 -0.50
C ASN A 121 3.66 -7.85 0.18
N TYR A 122 3.30 -7.19 1.27
CA TYR A 122 4.16 -6.27 2.03
C TYR A 122 4.34 -6.74 3.48
N HIS A 123 4.08 -8.02 3.73
CA HIS A 123 4.06 -8.62 5.07
C HIS A 123 5.34 -8.40 5.89
N LEU A 124 6.50 -8.33 5.24
CA LEU A 124 7.79 -8.06 5.90
C LEU A 124 7.88 -6.62 6.40
N LEU A 125 7.49 -5.65 5.57
CA LEU A 125 7.45 -4.24 5.97
C LEU A 125 6.41 -4.00 7.06
N GLU A 126 5.28 -4.71 7.00
CA GLU A 126 4.27 -4.70 8.04
C GLU A 126 4.81 -5.22 9.38
N THR A 127 5.64 -6.27 9.38
CA THR A 127 6.32 -6.75 10.59
C THR A 127 7.31 -5.73 11.14
N LEU A 128 7.99 -4.97 10.28
CA LEU A 128 8.80 -3.84 10.75
C LEU A 128 7.91 -2.79 11.40
N ALA A 129 6.84 -2.36 10.72
CA ALA A 129 5.93 -1.32 11.19
C ALA A 129 5.19 -1.68 12.50
N ARG A 130 4.78 -2.94 12.67
CA ARG A 130 4.12 -3.43 13.90
C ARG A 130 5.10 -3.72 15.04
N GLU A 131 6.39 -3.79 14.73
CA GLU A 131 7.47 -4.11 15.67
C GLU A 131 7.20 -5.37 16.51
N ASP A 132 6.53 -6.36 15.92
CA ASP A 132 6.16 -7.62 16.56
C ASP A 132 6.94 -8.81 15.97
N GLU A 133 6.68 -10.00 16.52
CA GLU A 133 7.38 -11.25 16.17
C GLU A 133 6.37 -12.33 15.76
N PRO A 134 5.76 -12.22 14.56
CA PRO A 134 4.72 -13.15 14.13
C PRO A 134 5.32 -14.47 13.64
N ASP A 135 4.54 -15.54 13.77
CA ASP A 135 4.86 -16.83 13.14
C ASP A 135 4.97 -16.70 11.62
N ALA A 136 6.10 -17.17 11.06
CA ALA A 136 6.37 -17.11 9.63
C ALA A 136 5.93 -18.40 8.91
N ILE A 137 4.78 -18.33 8.24
CA ILE A 137 4.10 -19.49 7.65
C ILE A 137 4.42 -19.65 6.16
N GLY A 138 4.67 -20.90 5.75
CA GLY A 138 4.88 -21.27 4.34
C GLY A 138 6.25 -20.86 3.78
N ILE A 139 6.39 -20.98 2.46
CA ILE A 139 7.65 -20.77 1.73
C ILE A 139 8.12 -19.33 1.89
N SER A 140 7.23 -18.37 1.61
CA SER A 140 7.51 -16.93 1.76
C SER A 140 7.60 -16.48 3.22
N GLY A 141 7.14 -17.28 4.19
CA GLY A 141 7.18 -16.91 5.61
C GLY A 141 6.21 -15.78 5.94
N LEU A 142 4.98 -15.87 5.44
CA LEU A 142 3.96 -14.87 5.69
C LEU A 142 3.56 -14.85 7.17
N ARG A 143 3.40 -13.64 7.74
CA ARG A 143 2.72 -13.46 9.03
C ARG A 143 1.22 -13.75 8.88
N GLN A 144 0.49 -13.90 9.98
CA GLN A 144 -0.97 -13.79 9.92
C GLN A 144 -1.35 -12.38 9.45
N TRP A 145 -2.11 -12.30 8.34
CA TRP A 145 -2.44 -11.04 7.65
C TRP A 145 -3.93 -10.88 7.33
N ARG A 146 -4.76 -11.89 7.64
CA ARG A 146 -6.19 -11.89 7.28
C ARG A 146 -7.00 -10.82 7.99
N ASP A 147 -6.50 -10.31 9.11
CA ASP A 147 -7.02 -9.12 9.80
C ASP A 147 -7.00 -7.87 8.90
N GLN A 148 -6.09 -7.82 7.93
CA GLN A 148 -5.95 -6.72 6.97
C GLN A 148 -6.44 -7.08 5.55
N TYR A 149 -7.34 -8.07 5.44
CA TYR A 149 -7.88 -8.48 4.16
C TYR A 149 -8.68 -7.35 3.50
N SER A 150 -8.30 -6.96 2.27
CA SER A 150 -9.03 -5.96 1.51
C SER A 150 -10.11 -6.61 0.63
N ASN A 151 -11.35 -6.14 0.78
CA ASN A 151 -12.44 -6.54 -0.11
C ASN A 151 -12.26 -6.02 -1.55
N PHE A 152 -11.49 -4.93 -1.75
CA PHE A 152 -11.17 -4.41 -3.08
C PHE A 152 -10.33 -5.39 -3.91
N CYS A 153 -9.55 -6.25 -3.27
CA CYS A 153 -8.85 -7.35 -3.94
C CYS A 153 -9.76 -8.55 -4.30
N THR A 154 -11.08 -8.45 -4.12
CA THR A 154 -12.02 -9.57 -4.28
C THR A 154 -13.12 -9.23 -5.26
N LYS A 155 -13.15 -9.89 -6.42
CA LYS A 155 -14.11 -9.59 -7.50
C LYS A 155 -15.58 -9.61 -7.06
N THR A 156 -15.94 -10.49 -6.13
CA THR A 156 -17.31 -10.62 -5.63
C THR A 156 -17.66 -9.60 -4.55
N ARG A 157 -16.69 -8.91 -3.93
CA ARG A 157 -16.92 -7.95 -2.82
C ARG A 157 -16.59 -6.50 -3.17
N ILE A 158 -15.80 -6.28 -4.22
CA ILE A 158 -15.36 -4.95 -4.64
C ILE A 158 -16.53 -4.00 -4.93
N ARG A 159 -17.61 -4.50 -5.54
CA ARG A 159 -18.81 -3.70 -5.84
C ARG A 159 -19.46 -3.18 -4.56
N ASP A 160 -19.72 -4.07 -3.62
CA ASP A 160 -20.35 -3.70 -2.34
C ASP A 160 -19.48 -2.73 -1.55
N SER A 161 -18.16 -2.88 -1.63
CA SER A 161 -17.21 -1.97 -0.96
C SER A 161 -17.27 -0.56 -1.53
N PHE A 162 -17.33 -0.42 -2.86
CA PHE A 162 -17.58 0.88 -3.50
C PHE A 162 -18.94 1.47 -3.11
N ARG A 163 -20.01 0.66 -3.09
CA ARG A 163 -21.35 1.11 -2.69
C ARG A 163 -21.37 1.68 -1.28
N ILE A 164 -20.72 1.03 -0.34
CA ILE A 164 -20.62 1.51 1.05
C ILE A 164 -19.98 2.90 1.05
N ILE A 165 -18.84 3.07 0.38
CA ILE A 165 -18.14 4.36 0.34
C ILE A 165 -18.99 5.46 -0.30
N PHE A 166 -19.61 5.21 -1.46
CA PHE A 166 -20.41 6.23 -2.15
C PHE A 166 -21.68 6.63 -1.40
N ASN A 167 -22.30 5.69 -0.68
CA ASN A 167 -23.46 5.96 0.17
C ASN A 167 -23.08 6.76 1.42
N ASP A 168 -22.06 6.31 2.14
CA ASP A 168 -21.82 6.75 3.50
C ASP A 168 -20.98 8.03 3.57
N MET A 169 -20.07 8.23 2.60
CA MET A 169 -19.19 9.39 2.62
C MET A 169 -19.93 10.68 2.29
N LYS A 170 -19.61 11.74 3.06
CA LYS A 170 -20.24 13.07 2.92
C LYS A 170 -19.47 13.94 1.92
N THR A 171 -19.47 13.51 0.66
CA THR A 171 -18.95 14.24 -0.50
C THR A 171 -19.86 14.03 -1.71
N ASN A 172 -19.90 15.00 -2.61
CA ASN A 172 -20.61 14.87 -3.89
C ASN A 172 -19.67 14.58 -5.05
N ASP A 173 -18.35 14.76 -4.88
CA ASP A 173 -17.38 14.54 -5.93
C ASP A 173 -16.41 13.42 -5.51
N PHE A 174 -16.35 12.37 -6.32
CA PHE A 174 -15.43 11.25 -6.19
C PHE A 174 -14.58 11.12 -7.45
N LEU A 175 -13.27 10.98 -7.29
CA LEU A 175 -12.34 10.60 -8.34
C LEU A 175 -11.78 9.23 -8.03
N ILE A 176 -11.80 8.33 -9.02
CA ILE A 176 -11.28 6.97 -8.86
C ILE A 176 -10.19 6.74 -9.90
N SER A 177 -9.03 6.32 -9.43
CA SER A 177 -7.98 5.77 -10.29
C SER A 177 -8.18 4.26 -10.42
N TYR A 178 -8.21 3.76 -11.66
CA TYR A 178 -8.48 2.36 -11.93
C TYR A 178 -7.82 1.90 -13.24
N SER A 179 -7.34 0.66 -13.29
CA SER A 179 -6.68 0.12 -14.48
C SER A 179 -7.59 -0.81 -15.29
N GLU A 180 -7.36 -0.94 -16.60
CA GLU A 180 -8.03 -1.94 -17.45
C GLU A 180 -7.78 -3.40 -17.01
N ASP A 181 -6.70 -3.62 -16.27
CA ASP A 181 -6.34 -4.90 -15.64
C ASP A 181 -7.09 -5.17 -14.33
N GLY A 182 -7.94 -4.22 -13.90
CA GLY A 182 -8.71 -4.34 -12.66
C GLY A 182 -9.74 -5.46 -12.67
N LEU A 183 -10.23 -5.79 -11.47
CA LEU A 183 -11.19 -6.86 -11.24
C LEU A 183 -12.56 -6.60 -11.87
N LEU A 184 -12.95 -5.33 -11.97
CA LEU A 184 -14.13 -4.86 -12.69
C LEU A 184 -13.71 -4.29 -14.05
N LYS A 185 -14.46 -4.60 -15.10
CA LYS A 185 -14.33 -3.90 -16.38
C LYS A 185 -14.82 -2.46 -16.23
N LEU A 186 -14.29 -1.55 -17.06
CA LEU A 186 -14.67 -0.14 -17.03
C LEU A 186 -16.20 0.03 -17.06
N HIS A 187 -16.89 -0.65 -17.97
CA HIS A 187 -18.35 -0.60 -18.06
C HIS A 187 -19.04 -1.07 -16.76
N GLU A 188 -18.51 -2.11 -16.09
CA GLU A 188 -19.08 -2.58 -14.81
C GLU A 188 -18.94 -1.53 -13.70
N LEU A 189 -17.86 -0.72 -13.74
CA LEU A 189 -17.60 0.35 -12.78
C LEU A 189 -18.41 1.62 -13.11
N GLU A 190 -18.54 1.97 -14.39
CA GLU A 190 -19.39 3.08 -14.86
C GLU A 190 -20.85 2.83 -14.47
N VAL A 191 -21.40 1.66 -14.78
CA VAL A 191 -22.78 1.28 -14.40
C VAL A 191 -22.97 1.38 -12.89
N LEU A 192 -22.01 0.89 -12.10
CA LEU A 192 -22.07 0.97 -10.63
C LEU A 192 -22.12 2.43 -10.14
N MET A 193 -21.29 3.31 -10.71
CA MET A 193 -21.19 4.71 -10.30
C MET A 193 -22.36 5.55 -10.79
N GLU A 194 -22.93 5.25 -11.96
CA GLU A 194 -24.09 5.93 -12.54
C GLU A 194 -25.35 5.79 -11.68
N GLU A 195 -25.43 4.76 -10.83
CA GLU A 195 -26.50 4.61 -9.83
C GLU A 195 -26.51 5.75 -8.80
N PHE A 196 -25.37 6.44 -8.60
CA PHE A 196 -25.20 7.50 -7.61
C PHE A 196 -25.22 8.90 -8.24
N GLY A 197 -24.99 9.02 -9.55
CA GLY A 197 -24.90 10.34 -10.17
C GLY A 197 -24.35 10.34 -11.59
N LYS A 198 -23.81 11.49 -12.01
CA LYS A 198 -23.21 11.65 -13.33
C LYS A 198 -21.77 11.16 -13.31
N VAL A 199 -21.42 10.30 -14.27
CA VAL A 199 -20.07 9.76 -14.41
C VAL A 199 -19.37 10.34 -15.64
N VAL A 200 -18.10 10.68 -15.50
CA VAL A 200 -17.21 11.09 -16.59
C VAL A 200 -15.91 10.32 -16.47
N THR A 201 -15.54 9.59 -17.53
CA THR A 201 -14.31 8.79 -17.56
C THR A 201 -13.26 9.44 -18.44
N HIS A 202 -12.06 9.63 -17.89
CA HIS A 202 -10.86 10.00 -18.65
C HIS A 202 -9.96 8.78 -18.82
N LYS A 203 -9.48 8.55 -20.04
CA LYS A 203 -8.59 7.43 -20.38
C LYS A 203 -7.17 7.92 -20.60
N LEU A 204 -6.22 7.23 -19.99
CA LEU A 204 -4.80 7.54 -20.01
C LEU A 204 -4.05 6.28 -20.47
N THR A 205 -3.62 6.25 -21.73
CA THR A 205 -2.90 5.10 -22.29
C THR A 205 -1.40 5.31 -22.20
N HIS A 206 -0.71 4.34 -21.60
CA HIS A 206 0.75 4.36 -21.43
C HIS A 206 1.36 3.02 -21.82
N LYS A 207 2.67 3.02 -22.09
CA LYS A 207 3.40 1.77 -22.34
C LYS A 207 3.39 0.91 -21.09
N ARG A 208 3.00 -0.34 -21.24
CA ARG A 208 3.00 -1.32 -20.17
C ARG A 208 4.43 -1.61 -19.73
N PHE A 209 4.64 -1.69 -18.41
CA PHE A 209 5.88 -2.25 -17.88
C PHE A 209 6.01 -3.73 -18.31
N LYS A 210 7.06 -4.04 -19.07
CA LYS A 210 7.34 -5.40 -19.53
C LYS A 210 8.38 -6.04 -18.61
N SER A 211 7.98 -7.06 -17.84
CA SER A 211 8.95 -8.00 -17.27
C SER A 211 8.99 -9.25 -18.15
N ASN A 212 10.17 -9.65 -18.61
CA ASN A 212 10.39 -10.83 -19.48
C ASN A 212 9.60 -10.77 -20.80
N GLU A 213 9.51 -11.91 -21.48
CA GLU A 213 8.72 -12.19 -22.70
C GLU A 213 7.20 -12.18 -22.44
N SER A 214 6.69 -11.11 -21.82
CA SER A 214 5.26 -10.95 -21.55
C SER A 214 4.46 -10.95 -22.85
N LYS A 215 3.44 -11.81 -22.93
CA LYS A 215 2.48 -11.88 -24.05
C LYS A 215 1.36 -10.84 -23.95
N LEU A 216 1.38 -9.97 -22.94
CA LEU A 216 0.38 -8.93 -22.75
C LEU A 216 0.53 -7.84 -23.81
N ALA A 217 -0.56 -7.09 -24.02
CA ALA A 217 -0.57 -5.92 -24.89
C ALA A 217 0.57 -4.95 -24.51
N PRO A 218 1.19 -4.28 -25.50
CA PRO A 218 2.32 -3.39 -25.26
C PRO A 218 1.93 -2.16 -24.44
N ASP A 219 0.66 -1.79 -24.47
CA ASP A 219 0.11 -0.64 -23.77
C ASP A 219 -0.84 -1.10 -22.66
N ILE A 220 -1.06 -0.20 -21.72
CA ILE A 220 -2.05 -0.32 -20.66
C ILE A 220 -2.86 0.97 -20.58
N THR A 221 -4.17 0.85 -20.41
CA THR A 221 -5.05 2.00 -20.20
C THR A 221 -5.42 2.12 -18.73
N GLU A 222 -5.06 3.26 -18.15
CA GLU A 222 -5.53 3.71 -16.84
C GLU A 222 -6.74 4.63 -17.03
N TYR A 223 -7.63 4.63 -16.04
CA TYR A 223 -8.86 5.39 -16.00
C TYR A 223 -8.85 6.31 -14.80
N LEU A 224 -9.21 7.58 -15.03
CA LEU A 224 -9.62 8.50 -13.99
C LEU A 224 -11.12 8.74 -14.14
N ILE A 225 -11.90 8.19 -13.21
CA ILE A 225 -13.37 8.18 -13.29
C ILE A 225 -13.91 9.17 -12.25
N HIS A 226 -14.60 10.19 -12.73
CA HIS A 226 -15.24 11.22 -11.90
C HIS A 226 -16.73 10.89 -11.75
N LEU A 227 -17.17 10.69 -10.51
CA LEU A 227 -18.58 10.66 -10.13
C LEU A 227 -18.95 11.98 -9.46
N ARG A 228 -19.96 12.66 -10.03
CA ARG A 228 -20.67 13.76 -9.38
C ARG A 228 -22.06 13.28 -8.94
N ARG A 229 -22.22 13.12 -7.62
CA ARG A 229 -23.48 12.72 -6.97
C ARG A 229 -24.57 13.79 -7.17
N ARG A 230 -25.82 13.34 -7.28
CA ARG A 230 -27.00 14.22 -7.39
C ARG A 230 -27.50 14.67 -6.02
#